data_AF-A0A967GJB2-F1
#
_entry.id   AF-A0A967GJB2-F1
#
_cell.length_a   1.000
_cell.length_b   1.000
_cell.length_c   1.000
_cell.angle_alpha   90.00
_cell.angle_beta   90.00
_cell.angle_gamma   90.00
#
_symmetry.space_group_name_H-M   'P 1'
#
loop_
_entity.id
_entity.type
_entity.pdbx_description
1 polymer ?
#
loop_
_entity_poly.entity_id
_entity_poly.type
_entity_poly.pdbx_seq_one_letter_code
_entity_poly.pdbx_strand_id
1 'polypeptide(L)' 'LAEGEKSVGELAELLNVRQAALSQQLALLRKDGMVSTRRQAQNVFYSLAREDVR' A
#
# COMPACT_ATOMS: atom_id res chain seq x y z
N LEU A 1 -15.00 6.50 0.58
CA LEU A 1 -14.11 5.43 1.05
C LEU A 1 -12.81 6.10 1.50
N ALA A 2 -12.86 6.77 2.66
CA ALA A 2 -11.69 7.41 3.28
C ALA A 2 -10.86 6.34 3.99
N GLU A 3 -10.40 5.34 3.24
CA GLU A 3 -9.82 4.15 3.84
C GLU A 3 -8.37 4.42 4.22
N GLY A 4 -8.16 4.57 5.53
CA GLY A 4 -6.87 4.81 6.15
C GLY A 4 -5.81 3.75 5.83
N GLU A 5 -4.64 3.94 6.42
CA GLU A 5 -3.42 3.16 6.17
C GLU A 5 -3.69 1.64 6.23
N LYS A 6 -3.43 0.91 5.14
CA LYS A 6 -3.63 -0.55 5.05
C LYS A 6 -2.31 -1.28 4.97
N SER A 7 -2.22 -2.46 5.57
CA SER A 7 -1.04 -3.31 5.42
C SER A 7 -1.00 -3.97 4.02
N VAL A 8 0.20 -4.42 3.59
CA VAL A 8 0.35 -5.22 2.36
C VAL A 8 -0.53 -6.46 2.38
N GLY A 9 -0.72 -7.07 3.55
CA GLY A 9 -1.58 -8.24 3.70
C GLY A 9 -3.04 -7.91 3.42
N GLU A 10 -3.56 -6.85 4.02
CA GLU A 10 -4.93 -6.41 3.79
C GLU A 10 -5.17 -5.99 2.34
N LEU A 11 -4.23 -5.27 1.73
CA LEU A 11 -4.33 -4.87 0.32
C LEU A 11 -4.30 -6.09 -0.62
N ALA A 12 -3.48 -7.10 -0.31
CA ALA A 12 -3.41 -8.33 -1.07
C ALA A 12 -4.73 -9.12 -1.00
N GLU A 13 -5.34 -9.19 0.19
CA GLU A 13 -6.65 -9.82 0.39
C GLU A 13 -7.77 -9.05 -0.33
N LEU A 14 -7.80 -7.72 -0.18
CA LEU A 14 -8.81 -6.85 -0.79
C LEU A 14 -8.79 -6.89 -2.32
N LEU A 15 -7.59 -6.87 -2.91
CA LEU A 15 -7.41 -6.90 -4.36
C LEU A 15 -7.34 -8.34 -4.91
N ASN A 16 -7.40 -9.34 -4.04
CA ASN A 16 -7.22 -10.77 -4.36
C ASN A 16 -5.95 -11.03 -5.19
N VAL A 17 -4.86 -10.34 -4.83
CA VAL A 17 -3.55 -10.45 -5.49
C VAL A 17 -2.53 -11.07 -4.55
N ARG A 18 -1.50 -11.71 -5.12
CA ARG A 18 -0.40 -12.26 -4.33
C ARG A 18 0.40 -11.14 -3.68
N GLN A 19 0.64 -11.23 -2.37
CA GLN A 19 1.45 -10.26 -1.61
C GLN A 19 2.81 -9.98 -2.26
N ALA A 20 3.46 -10.98 -2.85
CA ALA A 20 4.74 -10.81 -3.54
C ALA A 20 4.63 -9.85 -4.75
N ALA A 21 3.58 -9.99 -5.55
CA ALA A 21 3.33 -9.11 -6.71
C ALA A 21 2.97 -7.70 -6.25
N LEU A 22 2.10 -7.60 -5.23
CA LEU A 22 1.70 -6.32 -4.66
C LEU A 22 2.88 -5.58 -4.03
N SER A 23 3.77 -6.26 -3.31
CA SER A 23 4.97 -5.65 -2.71
C SER A 23 5.90 -5.07 -3.78
N GLN A 24 6.06 -5.77 -4.92
CA GLN A 24 6.80 -5.21 -6.06
C GLN A 24 6.11 -3.96 -6.63
N GLN A 25 4.79 -4.00 -6.83
CA GLN A 25 4.04 -2.83 -7.31
C GLN A 25 4.13 -1.65 -6.33
N LEU A 26 3.99 -1.90 -5.03
CA LEU A 26 4.13 -0.87 -4.00
C LEU A 26 5.55 -0.31 -3.92
N ALA A 27 6.58 -1.12 -4.15
CA ALA A 27 7.96 -0.63 -4.23
C ALA A 27 8.17 0.31 -5.43
N LEU A 28 7.55 0.01 -6.58
CA LEU A 28 7.56 0.89 -7.75
C LEU A 28 6.81 2.19 -7.48
N LEU A 29 5.60 2.11 -6.93
CA LEU A 29 4.79 3.28 -6.57
C LEU A 29 5.47 4.14 -5.50
N ARG A 30 6.20 3.52 -4.55
CA ARG A 30 6.98 4.23 -3.54
C ARG A 30 8.14 4.98 -4.19
N LYS A 31 8.81 4.36 -5.17
CA LYS A 31 9.89 5.00 -5.93
C LYS A 31 9.37 6.21 -6.72
N ASP A 32 8.14 6.13 -7.22
CA ASP A 32 7.46 7.21 -7.94
C ASP A 32 6.84 8.28 -7.02
N GLY A 33 6.86 8.07 -5.70
CA GLY A 33 6.27 8.97 -4.71
C GLY A 33 4.73 8.95 -4.67
N MET A 34 4.11 7.92 -5.25
CA MET A 34 2.65 7.76 -5.28
C MET A 34 2.08 7.12 -4.01
N VAL A 35 2.89 6.38 -3.25
CA VAL A 35 2.48 5.77 -1.97
C VAL A 35 3.44 6.14 -0.85
N SER A 36 2.86 6.35 0.33
CA SER A 36 3.58 6.54 1.58
C SER A 36 3.60 5.24 2.37
N THR A 37 4.67 5.06 3.16
CA THR A 37 4.82 3.88 4.02
C THR A 37 5.00 4.33 5.46
N ARG A 38 4.19 3.80 6.37
CA ARG A 38 4.32 4.00 7.81
C ARG A 38 4.66 2.67 8.47
N ARG A 39 5.77 2.63 9.21
CA ARG A 39 6.10 1.46 10.03
C ARG A 39 5.52 1.66 11.43
N GLN A 40 4.69 0.73 11.88
CA GLN A 40 4.19 0.69 13.26
C GLN A 40 4.53 -0.67 13.86
N ALA A 41 5.40 -0.67 14.86
CA ALA A 41 6.00 -1.86 15.45
C ALA A 41 6.62 -2.80 14.40
N GLN A 42 6.03 -3.98 14.21
CA GLN A 42 6.50 -5.00 13.27
C GLN A 42 5.83 -4.91 11.89
N ASN A 43 4.78 -4.09 11.75
CA ASN A 43 4.00 -4.00 10.53
C ASN A 43 4.34 -2.74 9.73
N VAL A 44 4.34 -2.88 8.40
CA VAL A 44 4.47 -1.75 7.46
C VAL A 44 3.11 -1.54 6.80
N PHE A 45 2.58 -0.34 7.02
CA PHE A 45 1.35 0.15 6.44
C PHE A 45 1.66 1.01 5.23
N TYR A 46 0.81 0.91 4.22
CA TYR A 46 0.87 1.67 3.00
C TYR A 46 -0.37 2.54 2.90
N SER A 47 -0.17 3.76 2.42
CA SER A 47 -1.24 4.71 2.13
C SER A 47 -0.98 5.36 0.78
N LEU A 48 -2.05 5.73 0.07
CA LEU A 48 -1.91 6.54 -1.13
C LEU A 48 -1.38 7.91 -0.71
N ALA A 49 -0.26 8.34 -1.30
CA ALA A 49 0.30 9.66 -1.02
C ALA A 49 -0.53 10.78 -1.68
N ARG A 50 -1.43 10.42 -2.59
CA ARG A 50 -2.37 11.34 -3.24
C ARG A 50 -3.77 10.72 -3.31
N GLU A 51 -4.75 11.50 -2.88
CA GLU A 51 -6.20 11.23 -2.98
C GLU A 51 -6.72 11.37 -4.44
N ASP A 52 -5.82 11.42 -5.42
CA ASP A 52 -6.09 11.76 -6.82
C ASP A 52 -6.41 10.53 -7.70
N VAL A 53 -6.36 9.32 -7.13
CA VAL A 53 -6.78 8.10 -7.83
C VAL A 53 -8.29 7.96 -7.63
N ARG A 54 -9.08 8.61 -8.48
CA ARG A 54 -10.54 8.48 -8.54
C ARG A 54 -11.00 7.96 -9.89
#